data_AF-A0A7V7B3V2-F1
#
_entry.id   AF-A0A7V7B3V2-F1
#
_cell.length_a   1.000
_cell.length_b   1.000
_cell.length_c   1.000
_cell.angle_alpha   90.00
_cell.angle_beta   90.00
_cell.angle_gamma   90.00
#
_symmetry.space_group_name_H-M   'P 1'
#
loop_
_entity.id
_entity.type
_entity.pdbx_description
1 polymer ?
#
loop_
_entity_poly.entity_id
_entity_poly.type
_entity_poly.pdbx_seq_one_letter_code
_entity_poly.pdbx_strand_id
1 'polypeptide(L)'
;METRLKSEDVLIIIHIEPKSYYQPQFFDRMFVYFSRLYEKYRCPIVLIAVFSYDKVKEENNRLLMTLPFFQVLDFRFLKLELASMNWREYIEQPNPVAAALLSKMGYRQDERIQVKKEFLRLLVKLELDPARMNLT
;
A
#
# COMPACT_ATOMS: atom_id res chain seq x y z
N MET A 1 1.84 -10.79 -1.75
CA MET A 1 0.94 -11.12 -2.87
C MET A 1 1.72 -10.77 -4.14
N GLU A 2 1.87 -11.71 -5.06
CA GLU A 2 2.59 -11.56 -6.34
C GLU A 2 1.56 -11.30 -7.45
N THR A 3 1.75 -10.30 -8.31
CA THR A 3 0.88 -10.03 -9.46
C THR A 3 1.67 -9.48 -10.64
N ARG A 4 1.24 -9.76 -11.88
CA ARG A 4 1.90 -9.36 -13.14
C ARG A 4 1.22 -8.13 -13.73
N LEU A 5 2.01 -7.15 -14.19
CA LEU A 5 1.49 -5.98 -14.89
C LEU A 5 1.50 -6.25 -16.41
N LYS A 6 0.41 -5.90 -17.11
CA LYS A 6 0.17 -6.10 -18.55
C LYS A 6 1.46 -6.15 -19.40
N SER A 7 1.67 -7.30 -20.06
CA SER A 7 2.72 -7.62 -21.05
C SER A 7 4.18 -7.68 -20.60
N GLU A 8 4.51 -7.36 -19.35
CA GLU A 8 5.87 -7.50 -18.82
C GLU A 8 5.87 -8.44 -17.60
N ASP A 9 6.89 -9.29 -17.46
CA ASP A 9 7.09 -10.14 -16.28
C ASP A 9 7.57 -9.30 -15.08
N VAL A 10 6.70 -8.39 -14.63
CA VAL A 10 6.92 -7.52 -13.46
C VAL A 10 6.35 -8.21 -12.24
N LEU A 11 7.18 -8.35 -11.20
CA LEU A 11 6.76 -8.90 -9.92
C LEU A 11 6.32 -7.77 -8.99
N ILE A 12 5.01 -7.59 -8.85
CA ILE A 12 4.47 -6.62 -7.89
C ILE A 12 4.38 -7.30 -6.53
N ILE A 13 5.07 -6.74 -5.52
CA ILE A 13 5.03 -7.23 -4.15
C ILE A 13 4.46 -6.15 -3.25
N ILE A 14 3.26 -6.41 -2.76
CA ILE A 14 2.59 -5.56 -1.78
C ILE A 14 3.08 -5.97 -0.38
N HIS A 15 3.80 -5.07 0.28
CA HIS A 15 4.23 -5.24 1.66
C HIS A 15 3.37 -4.36 2.57
N ILE A 16 2.49 -4.99 3.33
CA ILE A 16 1.64 -4.32 4.31
C ILE A 16 2.32 -4.49 5.66
N GLU A 17 2.79 -3.40 6.28
CA GLU A 17 3.21 -3.43 7.68
C GLU A 17 2.01 -3.06 8.57
N PRO A 18 1.45 -4.00 9.35
CA PRO A 18 0.47 -3.69 10.37
C PRO A 18 1.22 -3.29 11.64
N LYS A 19 1.53 -2.02 11.89
CA LYS A 19 2.01 -1.64 13.25
C LYS A 19 1.86 -0.17 13.61
N SER A 20 1.59 0.02 14.89
CA SER A 20 1.11 1.22 15.60
C SER A 20 2.21 2.19 16.06
N TYR A 21 3.47 2.00 15.66
CA TYR A 21 4.61 2.81 16.14
C TYR A 21 5.67 3.07 15.06
N TYR A 22 6.25 4.28 15.09
CA TYR A 22 7.34 4.72 14.22
C TYR A 22 8.61 3.90 14.45
N GLN A 23 9.27 3.47 13.38
CA GLN A 23 10.54 2.74 13.44
C GLN A 23 11.63 3.51 12.69
N PRO A 24 12.77 3.84 13.33
CA PRO A 24 13.80 4.71 12.75
C PRO A 24 14.50 4.19 11.47
N GLN A 25 14.26 2.94 11.06
CA GLN A 25 15.00 2.22 10.01
C GLN A 25 14.09 1.56 8.97
N PHE A 26 12.85 2.07 8.83
CA PHE A 26 11.88 1.49 7.89
C PHE A 26 12.42 1.42 6.45
N PHE A 27 13.11 2.47 6.00
CA PHE A 27 13.64 2.57 4.64
C PHE A 27 14.76 1.55 4.38
N ASP A 28 15.62 1.30 5.37
CA ASP A 28 16.66 0.29 5.28
C ASP A 28 16.07 -1.10 5.12
N ARG A 29 14.99 -1.42 5.86
CA ARG A 29 14.29 -2.71 5.73
C ARG A 29 13.67 -2.87 4.35
N MET A 30 13.04 -1.82 3.81
CA MET A 30 12.47 -1.85 2.47
C MET A 30 13.54 -2.14 1.41
N PHE A 31 14.73 -1.53 1.55
CA PHE A 31 15.87 -1.82 0.68
C PHE A 31 16.35 -3.26 0.82
N VAL A 32 16.45 -3.80 2.04
CA VAL A 32 16.83 -5.20 2.29
C VAL A 32 15.81 -6.17 1.68
N TYR A 33 14.51 -5.90 1.81
CA TYR A 33 13.46 -6.71 1.18
C TYR A 33 13.57 -6.69 -0.33
N PHE A 34 13.68 -5.49 -0.92
CA PHE A 34 13.88 -5.35 -2.36
C PHE A 34 15.08 -6.16 -2.83
N SER A 35 16.21 -6.04 -2.13
CA SER A 35 17.47 -6.70 -2.49
C SER A 35 17.34 -8.23 -2.49
N ARG A 36 16.74 -8.81 -1.45
CA ARG A 36 16.49 -10.26 -1.35
C ARG A 36 15.53 -10.78 -2.42
N LEU A 37 14.49 -10.00 -2.73
CA LEU A 37 13.52 -10.36 -3.76
C LEU A 37 14.14 -10.27 -5.15
N TYR A 38 14.88 -9.20 -5.42
CA TYR A 38 15.56 -9.01 -6.70
C TYR A 38 16.63 -10.08 -6.92
N GLU A 39 17.39 -10.42 -5.88
CA GLU A 39 18.36 -11.52 -5.91
C GLU A 39 17.71 -12.84 -6.34
N LYS A 40 16.55 -13.17 -5.76
CA LYS A 40 15.81 -14.42 -6.01
C LYS A 40 15.12 -14.46 -7.38
N TYR A 41 14.42 -13.40 -7.76
CA TYR A 41 13.51 -13.42 -8.91
C TYR A 41 14.10 -12.79 -10.17
N ARG A 42 15.12 -11.92 -10.04
CA ARG A 42 15.84 -11.29 -11.16
C ARG A 42 14.94 -10.59 -12.19
N CYS A 43 13.82 -10.03 -11.74
CA CYS A 43 12.87 -9.28 -12.56
C CYS A 43 12.57 -7.91 -11.92
N PRO A 44 11.94 -6.98 -12.67
CA PRO A 44 11.50 -5.70 -12.10
C PRO A 44 10.54 -5.93 -10.93
N ILE A 45 10.81 -5.28 -9.79
CA ILE A 45 10.00 -5.38 -8.57
C ILE A 45 9.52 -4.01 -8.15
N VAL A 46 8.22 -3.91 -7.88
CA VAL A 46 7.61 -2.73 -7.26
C VAL A 46 7.25 -3.05 -5.82
N LEU A 47 7.87 -2.32 -4.89
CA LEU A 47 7.46 -2.34 -3.49
C LEU A 47 6.45 -1.23 -3.21
N ILE A 48 5.36 -1.60 -2.55
CA ILE A 48 4.34 -0.68 -2.07
C ILE A 48 4.23 -0.85 -0.55
N ALA A 49 4.49 0.22 0.19
CA ALA A 49 4.28 0.31 1.63
C ALA A 49 2.90 0.92 1.93
N VAL A 50 2.14 0.31 2.84
CA VAL A 50 0.84 0.83 3.28
C VAL A 50 0.94 1.34 4.72
N PHE A 51 0.77 2.64 4.91
CA PHE A 51 0.78 3.31 6.21
C PHE A 51 -0.64 3.54 6.70
N SER A 52 -0.98 2.96 7.86
CA SER A 52 -2.33 2.97 8.44
C SER A 52 -2.41 3.70 9.78
N TYR A 53 -1.49 4.65 10.02
CA TYR A 53 -1.49 5.51 11.21
C TYR A 53 -2.75 6.36 11.25
N ASP A 54 -3.27 6.66 12.45
CA ASP A 54 -4.46 7.52 12.60
C ASP A 54 -4.14 9.03 12.40
N LYS A 55 -2.86 9.39 12.24
CA LYS A 55 -2.41 10.76 11.98
C LYS A 55 -1.87 10.89 10.56
N VAL A 56 -2.22 12.00 9.90
CA VAL A 56 -1.60 12.41 8.64
C VAL A 56 -0.13 12.69 8.91
N LYS A 57 0.74 11.94 8.24
CA LYS A 57 2.19 12.13 8.29
C LYS A 57 2.74 11.80 6.91
N GLU A 58 3.53 12.71 6.39
CA GLU A 58 4.30 12.46 5.17
C GLU A 58 5.53 11.62 5.53
N GLU A 59 5.48 10.34 5.18
CA GLU A 59 6.63 9.46 5.35
C GLU A 59 7.58 9.60 4.16
N ASN A 60 8.88 9.64 4.40
CA ASN A 60 9.83 9.56 3.29
C ASN A 60 9.65 8.21 2.56
N ASN A 61 10.02 8.11 1.29
CA ASN A 61 10.00 6.87 0.53
C ASN A 61 11.31 6.62 -0.25
N ARG A 62 12.37 7.34 0.13
CA ARG A 62 13.67 7.33 -0.53
C ARG A 62 14.78 7.02 0.46
N LEU A 63 15.63 6.06 0.10
CA LEU A 63 16.92 5.81 0.76
C LEU A 63 18.04 6.26 -0.17
N LEU A 64 18.82 7.24 0.28
CA LEU A 64 19.93 7.81 -0.46
C LEU A 64 21.24 7.43 0.23
N MET A 65 22.17 6.82 -0.52
CA MET A 65 23.53 6.56 -0.06
C MET A 65 24.50 7.33 -0.95
N THR A 66 25.26 8.23 -0.33
CA THR A 66 26.21 9.10 -1.03
C THR A 66 27.58 9.06 -0.35
N LEU A 67 28.61 9.14 -1.18
CA LEU A 67 29.97 9.50 -0.82
C LEU A 67 30.20 10.94 -1.33
N PRO A 68 31.20 11.68 -0.81
CA PRO A 68 31.43 13.07 -1.19
C PRO A 68 31.58 13.31 -2.71
N PHE A 69 31.96 12.28 -3.46
CA PHE A 69 32.23 12.33 -4.89
C PHE A 69 31.28 11.46 -5.74
N PHE A 70 30.34 10.72 -5.12
CA PHE A 70 29.54 9.74 -5.86
C PHE A 70 28.23 9.36 -5.14
N GLN A 71 27.13 9.27 -5.88
CA GLN A 71 25.87 8.72 -5.38
C GLN A 71 25.86 7.21 -5.59
N VAL A 72 25.98 6.46 -4.48
CA VAL A 72 26.05 5.00 -4.48
C VAL A 72 24.68 4.36 -4.73
N LEU A 73 23.62 4.92 -4.12
CA LEU A 73 22.27 4.36 -4.20
C LEU A 73 21.23 5.48 -4.13
N ASP A 74 20.22 5.42 -4.99
CA ASP A 74 18.96 6.15 -4.87
C ASP A 74 17.83 5.14 -4.99
N PHE A 75 17.42 4.59 -3.85
CA PHE A 75 16.36 3.60 -3.78
C PHE A 75 15.04 4.27 -3.44
N ARG A 76 13.97 3.92 -4.18
CA ARG A 76 12.62 4.45 -3.98
C ARG A 76 11.60 3.33 -3.99
N PHE A 77 10.52 3.52 -3.24
CA PHE A 77 9.36 2.64 -3.24
C PHE A 77 8.07 3.45 -3.24
N LEU A 78 6.95 2.82 -3.59
CA LEU A 78 5.63 3.45 -3.53
C LEU A 78 5.09 3.40 -2.11
N LYS A 79 4.37 4.44 -1.71
CA LYS A 79 3.71 4.52 -0.41
C LYS A 79 2.23 4.83 -0.57
N LEU A 80 1.41 4.25 0.30
CA LEU A 80 -0.01 4.55 0.46
C LEU A 80 -0.23 5.02 1.90
N GLU A 81 -0.48 6.31 2.08
CA GLU A 81 -0.75 6.93 3.38
C GLU A 81 -2.25 7.06 3.58
N LEU A 82 -2.86 6.05 4.23
CA LEU A 82 -4.31 5.91 4.25
C LEU A 82 -4.99 7.10 4.93
N ALA A 83 -4.45 7.62 6.04
CA ALA A 83 -5.02 8.78 6.74
C ALA A 83 -5.10 10.04 5.88
N SER A 84 -4.28 10.16 4.84
CA SER A 84 -4.29 11.28 3.90
C SER A 84 -5.31 11.10 2.76
N MET A 85 -5.87 9.89 2.61
CA MET A 85 -6.82 9.55 1.54
C MET A 85 -8.26 9.76 2.03
N ASN A 86 -9.05 10.59 1.34
CA ASN A 86 -10.44 10.83 1.71
C ASN A 86 -11.30 9.61 1.36
N TRP A 87 -11.87 8.95 2.38
CA TRP A 87 -12.67 7.73 2.20
C TRP A 87 -13.83 7.88 1.20
N ARG A 88 -14.39 9.09 1.05
CA ARG A 88 -15.52 9.38 0.15
C ARG A 88 -15.18 9.19 -1.32
N GLU A 89 -13.91 9.35 -1.70
CA GLU A 89 -13.44 9.19 -3.08
C GLU A 89 -13.35 7.71 -3.49
N TYR A 90 -13.31 6.81 -2.50
CA TYR A 90 -13.08 5.38 -2.70
C TYR A 90 -14.33 4.53 -2.46
N ILE A 91 -15.32 5.04 -1.72
CA ILE A 91 -16.51 4.26 -1.37
C ILE A 91 -17.40 3.92 -2.58
N GLU A 92 -17.38 4.78 -3.61
CA GLU A 92 -18.16 4.59 -4.83
C GLU A 92 -17.45 3.67 -5.83
N GLN A 93 -16.17 3.33 -5.60
CA GLN A 93 -15.40 2.46 -6.48
C GLN A 93 -15.63 0.99 -6.13
N PRO A 94 -15.94 0.11 -7.10
CA PRO A 94 -16.06 -1.33 -6.88
C PRO A 94 -14.68 -1.98 -6.78
N ASN A 95 -13.88 -1.54 -5.80
CA ASN A 95 -12.52 -2.03 -5.57
C ASN A 95 -12.45 -2.73 -4.19
N PRO A 96 -12.33 -4.06 -4.13
CA PRO A 96 -12.28 -4.81 -2.87
C PRO A 96 -11.07 -4.45 -2.00
N VAL A 97 -9.97 -3.99 -2.60
CA VAL A 97 -8.79 -3.51 -1.86
C VAL A 97 -9.11 -2.18 -1.19
N ALA A 98 -9.74 -1.25 -1.92
CA ALA A 98 -10.19 0.02 -1.35
C ALA A 98 -11.18 -0.25 -0.20
N ALA A 99 -12.12 -1.18 -0.41
CA ALA A 99 -13.08 -1.61 0.61
C ALA A 99 -12.38 -1.98 1.93
N ALA A 100 -11.41 -2.89 1.87
CA ALA A 100 -10.65 -3.35 3.04
C ALA A 100 -9.91 -2.20 3.75
N LEU A 101 -9.47 -1.18 3.02
CA LEU A 101 -8.67 -0.07 3.54
C LEU A 101 -9.49 1.14 4.03
N LEU A 102 -10.77 1.25 3.66
CA LEU A 102 -11.67 2.36 4.02
C LEU A 102 -11.69 2.66 5.53
N SER A 103 -11.64 1.62 6.36
CA SER A 103 -11.69 1.76 7.83
C SER A 103 -10.47 2.48 8.44
N LYS A 104 -9.40 2.64 7.65
CA LYS A 104 -8.13 3.29 7.99
C LYS A 104 -7.83 4.52 7.14
N MET A 105 -8.73 4.88 6.23
CA MET A 105 -8.64 6.11 5.45
C MET A 105 -8.99 7.34 6.30
N GLY A 106 -8.67 8.54 5.82
CA GLY A 106 -9.01 9.78 6.52
C GLY A 106 -10.52 10.00 6.55
N TYR A 107 -11.11 9.97 7.75
CA TYR A 107 -12.50 10.36 8.02
C TYR A 107 -12.58 11.13 9.34
N ARG A 108 -13.58 11.99 9.48
CA ARG A 108 -13.84 12.71 10.73
C ARG A 108 -14.49 11.77 11.76
N GLN A 109 -14.25 11.97 13.06
CA GLN A 109 -14.77 11.05 14.08
C GLN A 109 -16.31 10.88 14.06
N ASP A 110 -17.03 11.94 13.70
CA ASP A 110 -18.49 11.95 13.51
C ASP A 110 -18.94 11.10 12.31
N GLU A 111 -18.08 10.89 11.33
CA GLU A 111 -18.35 10.06 10.14
C GLU A 111 -18.09 8.56 10.39
N ARG A 112 -17.48 8.18 11.52
CA ARG A 112 -17.04 6.79 11.79
C ARG A 112 -18.14 5.75 11.63
N ILE A 113 -19.35 6.06 12.08
CA ILE A 113 -20.51 5.17 11.98
C ILE A 113 -20.91 5.01 10.51
N GLN A 114 -20.90 6.11 9.75
CA GLN A 114 -21.20 6.10 8.32
C GLN A 114 -20.18 5.27 7.55
N VAL A 115 -18.88 5.47 7.80
CA VAL A 115 -17.80 4.69 7.16
C VAL A 115 -17.98 3.19 7.40
N LYS A 116 -18.29 2.78 8.64
CA LYS A 116 -18.55 1.37 8.95
C LYS A 116 -19.78 0.81 8.22
N LYS A 117 -20.84 1.60 8.13
CA LYS A 117 -22.07 1.21 7.40
C LYS A 117 -21.79 1.02 5.92
N GLU A 118 -21.07 1.95 5.29
CA GLU A 118 -20.75 1.86 3.87
C GLU A 118 -19.73 0.74 3.60
N PHE A 119 -18.78 0.50 4.49
CA PHE A 119 -17.89 -0.67 4.43
C PHE A 119 -18.67 -1.99 4.41
N LEU A 120 -19.65 -2.17 5.31
CA LEU A 120 -20.50 -3.36 5.32
C LEU A 120 -21.32 -3.48 4.04
N ARG A 121 -21.89 -2.38 3.54
CA ARG A 121 -22.61 -2.38 2.25
C ARG A 121 -21.71 -2.79 1.09
N LEU A 122 -20.45 -2.35 1.10
CA LEU A 122 -19.48 -2.70 0.07
C LEU A 122 -19.10 -4.18 0.15
N LEU A 123 -18.90 -4.74 1.34
CA LEU A 123 -18.69 -6.19 1.52
C LEU A 123 -19.86 -7.02 0.99
N VAL A 124 -21.10 -6.65 1.34
CA VAL A 124 -22.29 -7.34 0.82
C VAL A 124 -22.35 -7.26 -0.71
N LYS A 125 -22.06 -6.11 -1.31
CA LYS A 125 -21.99 -5.97 -2.79
C LYS A 125 -20.93 -6.87 -3.42
N LEU A 126 -19.77 -7.03 -2.77
CA LEU A 126 -18.67 -7.88 -3.25
C LEU A 126 -19.01 -9.38 -3.12
N GLU A 127 -19.65 -9.80 -2.02
CA GLU A 127 -20.09 -11.18 -1.83
C GLU A 127 -21.21 -11.58 -2.80
N LEU A 128 -22.04 -10.62 -3.22
CA LEU A 128 -23.09 -10.82 -4.22
C LEU A 128 -22.58 -10.81 -5.67
N ASP A 129 -21.31 -10.44 -5.90
CA ASP A 129 -20.65 -10.46 -7.21
C ASP A 129 -19.44 -11.42 -7.24
N PRO A 130 -19.62 -12.72 -6.91
CA PRO A 130 -18.52 -13.69 -6.87
C PRO A 130 -17.93 -13.97 -8.26
N ALA A 131 -18.64 -13.61 -9.34
CA ALA A 131 -18.21 -13.81 -10.72
C ALA A 131 -17.00 -12.92 -11.09
N ARG A 132 -16.78 -11.79 -10.41
CA ARG A 132 -15.64 -10.89 -10.68
C ARG A 132 -14.37 -11.21 -9.88
N MET A 133 -14.44 -12.09 -8.88
CA MET A 133 -13.27 -12.49 -8.09
C MET A 133 -12.35 -13.50 -8.80
N ASN A 134 -12.78 -14.04 -9.95
CA ASN A 134 -12.02 -15.00 -10.78
C ASN A 134 -11.44 -14.36 -12.06
N LEU A 135 -10.77 -13.22 -11.96
CA LEU A 135 -9.89 -12.75 -13.03
C LEU A 135 -8.47 -12.61 -12.46
N THR A 136 -7.80 -13.77 -12.36
CA THR A 136 -6.35 -13.89 -12.21
C THR A 136 -5.75 -14.25 -13.56
#